data_AF-A0A2H9LRL0-F1
#
_entry.id   AF-A0A2H9LRL0-F1
#
_cell.length_a   1.000
_cell.length_b   1.000
_cell.length_c   1.000
_cell.angle_alpha   90.00
_cell.angle_beta   90.00
_cell.angle_gamma   90.00
#
_symmetry.space_group_name_H-M   'P 1'
#
loop_
_entity.id
_entity.type
_entity.pdbx_description
1 polymer ?
#
loop_
_entity_poly.entity_id
_entity_poly.type
_entity_poly.pdbx_seq_one_letter_code
_entity_poly.pdbx_strand_id
1 'polypeptide(L)'
;SLVYIGYSIKGTKTKYYFGDRKSLKNLKEIKRFIESAKSELDNHNYHEAKSFYRNINLIFKNLPQDMKKEVYKNIVTLSHKLDLFYINKLLDRAEFSIQNKNKEVAISAYNEITGLYKRVPLEYKSLVLEKCNKLRQSLSGKNVN
;
A
#
# COMPACT_ATOMS: atom_id res chain seq x y z
N SER A 1 38.65 7.53 -13.04
CA SER A 1 38.05 7.19 -14.34
C SER A 1 36.54 7.31 -14.27
N LEU A 2 35.95 8.23 -15.03
CA LEU A 2 34.49 8.44 -15.10
C LEU A 2 33.90 7.41 -16.07
N VAL A 3 33.00 6.55 -15.57
CA VAL A 3 32.34 5.51 -16.39
C VAL A 3 30.89 5.91 -16.60
N TYR A 4 30.52 6.16 -17.85
CA TYR A 4 29.16 6.47 -18.26
C TYR A 4 28.43 5.16 -18.59
N ILE A 5 27.37 4.84 -17.84
CA ILE A 5 26.44 3.78 -18.26
C ILE A 5 25.09 4.45 -18.50
N GLY A 6 24.77 4.66 -19.77
CA GLY A 6 23.45 5.11 -20.19
C GLY A 6 22.48 3.93 -20.16
N TYR A 7 21.43 4.02 -19.35
CA TYR A 7 20.30 3.10 -19.46
C TYR A 7 19.19 3.80 -20.26
N SER A 8 18.74 3.12 -21.32
CA SER A 8 17.55 3.49 -22.06
C SER A 8 16.38 2.69 -21.49
N ILE A 9 15.41 3.39 -20.88
CA ILE A 9 14.09 2.83 -20.63
C ILE A 9 13.14 3.71 -21.42
N LYS A 10 12.58 3.19 -22.52
CA LYS A 10 11.64 3.89 -23.41
C LYS A 10 12.18 5.17 -24.09
N GLY A 11 13.45 5.19 -24.50
CA GLY A 11 13.99 6.23 -25.39
C GLY A 11 14.51 7.49 -24.70
N THR A 12 14.26 7.68 -23.40
CA THR A 12 14.82 8.78 -22.62
C THR A 12 16.15 8.35 -21.97
N LYS A 13 17.27 8.91 -22.43
CA LYS A 13 18.60 8.70 -21.83
C LYS A 13 18.76 9.64 -20.62
N THR A 14 18.39 9.18 -19.43
CA THR A 14 18.68 9.93 -18.20
C THR A 14 20.12 9.66 -17.77
N LYS A 15 20.97 10.70 -17.79
CA LYS A 15 22.37 10.61 -17.33
C LYS A 15 22.43 10.94 -15.84
N TYR A 16 22.78 9.96 -15.01
CA TYR A 16 23.05 10.18 -13.59
C TYR A 16 24.56 10.37 -13.39
N TYR A 17 24.93 11.40 -12.63
CA TYR A 17 26.31 11.57 -12.18
C TYR A 17 26.62 10.47 -11.17
N PHE A 18 27.40 9.47 -11.59
CA PHE A 18 27.76 8.31 -10.76
C PHE A 18 28.86 8.67 -9.77
N GLY A 19 28.47 9.34 -8.68
CA GLY A 19 29.25 9.39 -7.43
C GLY A 19 28.89 8.28 -6.44
N ASP A 20 27.75 7.60 -6.59
CA ASP A 20 27.26 6.71 -5.52
C ASP A 20 26.67 5.38 -6.02
N ARG A 21 27.54 4.37 -6.18
CA ARG A 21 27.14 2.97 -6.48
C ARG A 21 26.11 2.43 -5.48
N LYS A 22 26.11 2.93 -4.23
CA LYS A 22 25.17 2.53 -3.19
C LYS A 22 23.74 2.96 -3.53
N SER A 23 23.56 4.20 -3.98
CA SER A 23 22.25 4.72 -4.41
C SER A 23 21.63 3.91 -5.55
N LEU A 24 22.42 3.48 -6.54
CA LEU A 24 21.92 2.61 -7.61
C LEU A 24 21.49 1.23 -7.08
N LYS A 25 22.28 0.64 -6.18
CA LYS A 25 21.93 -0.64 -5.53
C LYS A 25 20.61 -0.51 -4.75
N ASN A 26 20.48 0.55 -3.96
CA ASN A 26 19.27 0.88 -3.21
C ASN A 26 18.04 1.05 -4.12
N LEU A 27 18.18 1.74 -5.26
CA LEU A 27 17.12 1.93 -6.23
C LEU A 27 16.65 0.59 -6.82
N LYS A 28 17.59 -0.29 -7.19
CA LYS A 28 17.29 -1.64 -7.68
C LYS A 28 16.59 -2.48 -6.60
N GLU A 29 17.06 -2.38 -5.37
CA GLU A 29 16.48 -3.10 -4.24
C GLU A 29 15.05 -2.66 -3.92
N ILE A 30 14.76 -1.35 -3.95
CA ILE A 30 13.38 -0.85 -3.84
C ILE A 30 12.50 -1.42 -4.95
N LYS A 31 12.96 -1.40 -6.20
CA LYS A 31 12.18 -1.95 -7.33
C LYS A 31 11.89 -3.45 -7.10
N ARG A 32 12.87 -4.23 -6.63
CA ARG A 32 12.67 -5.63 -6.26
C ARG A 32 11.65 -5.79 -5.13
N PHE A 33 11.77 -5.04 -4.04
CA PHE A 33 10.81 -5.13 -2.94
C PHE A 33 9.39 -4.71 -3.33
N ILE A 34 9.23 -3.78 -4.27
CA ILE A 34 7.90 -3.42 -4.80
C ILE A 34 7.26 -4.63 -5.49
N GLU A 35 8.00 -5.34 -6.34
CA GLU A 35 7.48 -6.53 -7.01
C GLU A 35 7.22 -7.68 -6.04
N SER A 36 8.12 -7.92 -5.08
CA SER A 36 7.90 -8.90 -4.02
C SER A 36 6.65 -8.58 -3.20
N ALA A 37 6.46 -7.32 -2.78
CA ALA A 37 5.28 -6.91 -2.02
C ALA A 37 3.97 -7.10 -2.80
N LYS A 38 3.98 -6.85 -4.12
CA LYS A 38 2.81 -7.13 -4.97
C LYS A 38 2.52 -8.62 -5.04
N SER A 39 3.55 -9.45 -5.26
CA SER A 39 3.40 -10.91 -5.29
C SER A 39 2.85 -11.45 -3.97
N GLU A 40 3.29 -10.94 -2.82
CA GLU A 40 2.75 -11.34 -1.52
C GLU A 40 1.29 -10.92 -1.34
N LEU A 41 0.88 -9.76 -1.85
CA LEU A 41 -0.52 -9.36 -1.84
C LEU A 41 -1.40 -10.26 -2.71
N ASP A 42 -0.90 -10.65 -3.89
CA ASP A 42 -1.60 -11.58 -4.77
C ASP A 42 -1.74 -12.97 -4.12
N ASN A 43 -0.75 -13.36 -3.31
CA ASN A 43 -0.77 -14.57 -2.47
C ASN A 43 -1.48 -14.40 -1.12
N HIS A 44 -2.18 -13.29 -0.89
CA HIS A 44 -2.91 -12.97 0.35
C HIS A 44 -2.04 -12.85 1.64
N ASN A 45 -0.72 -12.76 1.50
CA ASN A 45 0.28 -12.63 2.56
C ASN A 45 0.53 -11.16 2.95
N TYR A 46 -0.44 -10.56 3.63
CA TYR A 46 -0.37 -9.14 4.01
C TYR A 46 0.84 -8.78 4.89
N HIS A 47 1.22 -9.66 5.83
CA HIS A 47 2.29 -9.35 6.78
C HIS A 47 3.65 -9.24 6.08
N GLU A 48 3.91 -10.14 5.14
CA GLU A 48 5.10 -10.18 4.30
C GLU A 48 5.12 -8.96 3.35
N ALA A 49 4.00 -8.66 2.69
CA ALA A 49 3.88 -7.47 1.84
C ALA A 49 4.16 -6.17 2.64
N LYS A 50 3.64 -6.08 3.87
CA LYS A 50 3.87 -4.94 4.78
C LYS A 50 5.33 -4.88 5.23
N SER A 51 5.99 -6.03 5.43
CA SER A 51 7.41 -6.11 5.76
C SER A 51 8.28 -5.53 4.62
N PHE A 52 8.01 -5.93 3.37
CA PHE A 52 8.66 -5.34 2.21
C PHE A 52 8.45 -3.83 2.11
N TYR A 53 7.23 -3.35 2.36
CA TYR A 53 6.93 -1.91 2.37
C TYR A 53 7.69 -1.13 3.45
N ARG A 54 7.90 -1.73 4.63
CA ARG A 54 8.77 -1.14 5.67
C ARG A 54 10.22 -1.03 5.18
N ASN A 55 10.75 -2.08 4.55
CA ASN A 55 12.11 -2.07 4.00
C ASN A 55 12.27 -1.02 2.88
N ILE A 56 11.28 -0.88 2.02
CA ILE A 56 11.23 0.19 1.00
C ILE A 56 11.36 1.55 1.67
N ASN A 57 10.58 1.84 2.70
CA ASN A 57 10.61 3.14 3.38
C ASN A 57 11.95 3.43 4.06
N LEU A 58 12.63 2.41 4.59
CA LEU A 58 13.96 2.57 5.18
C LEU A 58 15.00 2.96 4.12
N ILE A 59 14.99 2.29 2.96
CA ILE A 59 15.92 2.56 1.86
C ILE A 59 15.58 3.91 1.19
N PHE A 60 14.29 4.18 0.99
CA PHE A 60 13.80 5.36 0.26
C PHE A 60 14.25 6.66 0.92
N LYS A 61 14.30 6.74 2.25
CA LYS A 61 14.78 7.92 2.99
C LYS A 61 16.18 8.36 2.54
N ASN A 62 17.05 7.39 2.25
CA ASN A 62 18.45 7.59 1.90
C ASN A 62 18.69 7.80 0.39
N LEU A 63 17.65 7.75 -0.45
CA LEU A 63 17.82 7.99 -1.88
C LEU A 63 17.97 9.50 -2.20
N PRO A 64 18.81 9.86 -3.19
CA PRO A 64 18.82 11.19 -3.78
C PRO A 64 17.44 11.57 -4.35
N GLN A 65 17.12 12.86 -4.33
CA GLN A 65 15.79 13.35 -4.69
C GLN A 65 15.35 12.96 -6.12
N ASP A 66 16.28 12.94 -7.08
CA ASP A 66 15.95 12.56 -8.46
C ASP A 66 15.64 11.07 -8.60
N MET A 67 16.32 10.21 -7.85
CA MET A 67 16.01 8.77 -7.80
C MET A 67 14.72 8.49 -7.02
N LYS A 68 14.40 9.29 -6.00
CA LYS A 68 13.12 9.21 -5.30
C LYS A 68 11.95 9.40 -6.28
N LYS A 69 12.03 10.38 -7.18
CA LYS A 69 11.00 10.65 -8.20
C LYS A 69 10.69 9.43 -9.07
N GLU A 70 11.69 8.61 -9.39
CA GLU A 70 11.50 7.41 -10.23
C GLU A 70 10.61 6.34 -9.58
N VAL A 71 10.69 6.19 -8.25
CA VAL A 71 9.99 5.11 -7.53
C VAL A 71 8.80 5.61 -6.73
N TYR A 72 8.70 6.92 -6.47
CA TYR A 72 7.68 7.50 -5.59
C TYR A 72 6.26 7.08 -5.99
N LYS A 73 5.91 7.20 -7.27
CA LYS A 73 4.58 6.80 -7.76
C LYS A 73 4.28 5.34 -7.46
N ASN A 74 5.25 4.44 -7.67
CA ASN A 74 5.07 3.01 -7.44
C ASN A 74 4.95 2.68 -5.94
N ILE A 75 5.69 3.39 -5.08
CA ILE A 75 5.59 3.26 -3.61
C ILE A 75 4.21 3.71 -3.13
N VAL A 76 3.72 4.84 -3.63
CA VAL A 76 2.37 5.35 -3.30
C VAL A 76 1.30 4.35 -3.77
N THR A 77 1.39 3.85 -5.00
CA THR A 77 0.47 2.82 -5.50
C THR A 77 0.51 1.55 -4.63
N LEU A 78 1.69 1.10 -4.20
CA LEU A 78 1.81 -0.04 -3.30
C LEU A 78 1.18 0.25 -1.93
N SER A 79 1.39 1.45 -1.37
CA SER A 79 0.75 1.86 -0.12
C SER A 79 -0.77 1.81 -0.21
N HIS A 80 -1.33 2.30 -1.32
CA HIS A 80 -2.77 2.25 -1.55
C HIS A 80 -3.29 0.81 -1.65
N LYS A 81 -2.57 -0.08 -2.34
CA LYS A 81 -2.92 -1.50 -2.40
C LYS A 81 -2.91 -2.16 -1.02
N LEU A 82 -1.89 -1.87 -0.20
CA LEU A 82 -1.80 -2.37 1.18
C LEU A 82 -2.96 -1.88 2.05
N ASP A 83 -3.31 -0.59 1.94
CA ASP A 83 -4.42 -0.01 2.69
C ASP A 83 -5.76 -0.65 2.29
N LEU A 84 -6.02 -0.80 0.98
CA LEU A 84 -7.23 -1.45 0.48
C LEU A 84 -7.33 -2.92 0.89
N PHE A 85 -6.23 -3.66 0.80
CA PHE A 85 -6.18 -5.04 1.24
C PHE A 85 -6.51 -5.16 2.73
N TYR A 86 -5.92 -4.29 3.56
CA TYR A 86 -6.17 -4.30 5.00
C TYR A 86 -7.61 -3.89 5.33
N ILE A 87 -8.17 -2.88 4.64
CA ILE A 87 -9.56 -2.47 4.79
C ILE A 87 -10.51 -3.65 4.49
N ASN A 88 -10.27 -4.41 3.41
CA ASN A 88 -11.08 -5.59 3.12
C ASN A 88 -11.00 -6.63 4.24
N LYS A 89 -9.81 -6.95 4.77
CA LYS A 89 -9.67 -7.83 5.93
C LYS A 89 -10.42 -7.32 7.17
N LEU A 90 -10.43 -6.01 7.41
CA LEU A 90 -11.18 -5.41 8.52
C LEU A 90 -12.69 -5.52 8.31
N LEU A 91 -13.17 -5.35 7.07
CA LEU A 91 -14.57 -5.53 6.73
C LEU A 91 -15.02 -6.98 6.96
N ASP A 92 -14.24 -7.95 6.47
CA ASP A 92 -14.53 -9.38 6.67
C ASP A 92 -14.54 -9.74 8.16
N ARG A 93 -13.55 -9.23 8.92
CA ARG A 93 -13.50 -9.39 10.38
C ARG A 93 -14.71 -8.79 11.07
N ALA A 94 -15.15 -7.60 10.65
CA ALA A 94 -16.30 -6.93 11.24
C ALA A 94 -17.60 -7.70 10.96
N GLU A 95 -17.80 -8.15 9.72
CA GLU A 95 -18.96 -8.94 9.32
C GLU A 95 -19.02 -10.27 10.08
N PHE A 96 -17.91 -11.01 10.14
CA PHE A 96 -17.81 -12.23 10.94
C PHE A 96 -18.14 -11.97 12.42
N SER A 97 -17.63 -10.87 12.98
CA SER A 97 -17.88 -10.52 14.38
C SER A 97 -19.35 -10.18 14.65
N ILE A 98 -20.04 -9.53 13.71
CA ILE A 98 -21.50 -9.28 13.80
C ILE A 98 -22.27 -10.58 13.81
N GLN A 99 -21.96 -11.51 12.89
CA GLN A 99 -22.61 -12.83 12.82
C GLN A 99 -22.45 -13.62 14.13
N ASN A 100 -21.29 -13.48 14.78
CA ASN A 100 -20.99 -14.10 16.07
C ASN A 100 -21.41 -13.26 17.28
N LYS A 101 -22.25 -12.24 17.09
CA LYS A 101 -22.77 -11.35 18.15
C LYS A 101 -21.68 -10.59 18.94
N ASN A 102 -20.46 -10.52 18.41
CA ASN A 102 -19.35 -9.78 19.00
C ASN A 102 -19.29 -8.36 18.40
N LYS A 103 -20.16 -7.47 18.88
CA LYS A 103 -20.28 -6.10 18.36
C LYS A 103 -19.04 -5.24 18.62
N GLU A 104 -18.32 -5.48 19.73
CA GLU A 104 -17.14 -4.68 20.10
C GLU A 104 -16.02 -4.83 19.07
N VAL A 105 -15.74 -6.05 18.63
CA VAL A 105 -14.73 -6.31 17.60
C VAL A 105 -15.13 -5.69 16.26
N ALA A 106 -16.42 -5.73 15.91
CA ALA A 106 -16.93 -5.09 14.70
C ALA A 106 -16.80 -3.56 14.73
N ILE A 107 -17.11 -2.93 15.88
CA ILE A 107 -16.92 -1.48 16.08
C ILE A 107 -15.44 -1.11 16.01
N SER A 108 -14.57 -1.90 16.64
CA SER A 108 -13.12 -1.69 16.60
C SER A 108 -12.60 -1.73 15.16
N ALA A 109 -13.01 -2.73 14.37
CA ALA A 109 -12.64 -2.82 12.96
C ALA A 109 -13.19 -1.66 12.12
N TYR A 110 -14.44 -1.23 12.35
CA TYR A 110 -15.02 -0.06 11.70
C TYR A 110 -14.20 1.22 11.99
N ASN A 111 -13.84 1.45 13.26
CA ASN A 111 -13.04 2.61 13.65
C ASN A 111 -11.66 2.59 12.97
N GLU A 112 -11.00 1.44 12.88
CA GLU A 112 -9.75 1.30 12.13
C GLU A 112 -9.93 1.67 10.65
N ILE A 113 -10.99 1.19 9.98
CA ILE A 113 -11.29 1.53 8.58
C ILE A 113 -11.47 3.05 8.41
N THR A 114 -12.20 3.71 9.31
CA THR A 114 -12.39 5.17 9.23
C THR A 114 -11.08 5.95 9.34
N GLY A 115 -10.12 5.46 10.13
CA GLY A 115 -8.77 6.04 10.20
C GLY A 115 -7.99 5.89 8.90
N LEU A 116 -8.18 4.76 8.20
CA LEU A 116 -7.54 4.47 6.92
C LEU A 116 -8.20 5.18 5.74
N TYR A 117 -9.50 5.49 5.82
CA TYR A 117 -10.30 6.05 4.73
C TYR A 117 -9.72 7.32 4.11
N LYS A 118 -9.03 8.15 4.90
CA LYS A 118 -8.35 9.35 4.42
C LYS A 118 -7.25 9.06 3.38
N ARG A 119 -6.63 7.87 3.44
CA ARG A 119 -5.55 7.42 2.57
C ARG A 119 -6.03 6.61 1.36
N VAL A 120 -7.32 6.28 1.30
CA VAL A 120 -7.90 5.52 0.19
C VAL A 120 -7.90 6.38 -1.08
N PRO A 121 -7.46 5.84 -2.23
CA PRO A 121 -7.51 6.56 -3.50
C PRO A 121 -8.93 6.91 -3.89
N LEU A 122 -9.12 8.04 -4.57
CA LEU A 122 -10.44 8.55 -4.94
C LEU A 122 -11.29 7.50 -5.67
N GLU A 123 -10.67 6.76 -6.59
CA GLU A 123 -11.32 5.71 -7.39
C GLU A 123 -11.92 4.55 -6.56
N TYR A 124 -11.45 4.34 -5.31
CA TYR A 124 -11.96 3.29 -4.42
C TYR A 124 -12.79 3.83 -3.26
N LYS A 125 -12.87 5.15 -3.06
CA LYS A 125 -13.54 5.75 -1.90
C LYS A 125 -15.03 5.41 -1.86
N SER A 126 -15.73 5.50 -2.99
CA SER A 126 -17.16 5.19 -3.08
C SER A 126 -17.45 3.76 -2.64
N LEU A 127 -16.66 2.79 -3.13
CA LEU A 127 -16.80 1.39 -2.78
C LEU A 127 -16.57 1.14 -1.28
N VAL A 128 -15.50 1.70 -0.71
CA VAL A 128 -15.21 1.57 0.72
C VAL A 128 -16.33 2.21 1.56
N LEU A 129 -16.81 3.38 1.15
CA LEU A 129 -17.90 4.08 1.83
C LEU A 129 -19.20 3.26 1.82
N GLU A 130 -19.55 2.66 0.70
CA GLU A 130 -20.74 1.80 0.59
C GLU A 130 -20.66 0.63 1.56
N LYS A 131 -19.52 -0.08 1.60
CA LYS A 131 -19.31 -1.18 2.54
C LYS A 131 -19.36 -0.72 3.99
N CYS A 132 -18.76 0.43 4.31
CA CYS A 132 -18.84 1.02 5.65
C CYS A 132 -20.28 1.40 6.04
N ASN A 133 -21.09 1.91 5.11
CA ASN A 133 -22.48 2.24 5.36
C ASN A 133 -23.32 0.98 5.66
N LYS A 134 -23.13 -0.09 4.89
CA LYS A 134 -23.76 -1.40 5.16
C LYS A 134 -23.36 -1.96 6.52
N LEU A 135 -22.06 -1.87 6.85
CA LEU A 135 -21.55 -2.30 8.16
C LEU A 135 -22.17 -1.49 9.30
N ARG A 136 -22.25 -0.16 9.15
CA ARG A 136 -22.88 0.73 10.13
C ARG A 136 -24.38 0.44 10.31
N GLN A 137 -25.11 0.18 9.23
CA GLN A 137 -26.53 -0.21 9.31
C GLN A 137 -26.70 -1.49 10.13
N SER A 138 -25.88 -2.51 9.83
CA SER A 138 -25.86 -3.79 10.55
C SER A 138 -25.57 -3.62 12.04
N LEU A 139 -24.62 -2.75 12.40
CA LEU A 139 -24.31 -2.42 13.80
C LEU A 139 -25.46 -1.70 14.51
N SER A 140 -26.16 -0.82 13.81
CA SER A 140 -27.27 -0.03 14.35
C SER A 140 -28.57 -0.81 14.53
N GLY A 141 -28.65 -2.05 14.03
CA GLY A 141 -29.88 -2.87 14.09
C GLY A 141 -31.02 -2.34 13.23
N LYS A 142 -30.78 -1.33 12.38
CA LYS A 142 -31.74 -0.88 11.37
C LYS A 142 -31.62 -1.79 10.16
N ASN A 143 -32.41 -2.85 10.13
CA ASN A 143 -32.64 -3.60 8.90
C ASN A 143 -33.31 -2.64 7.90
N VAL A 144 -32.67 -2.45 6.75
CA VAL A 144 -33.37 -1.90 5.58
C VAL A 144 -34.23 -3.05 5.08
N ASN A 145 -35.54 -2.96 5.33
CA ASN A 145 -36.54 -3.74 4.62
C ASN A 145 -36.53 -3.37 3.13
#